data_AF-A0A5J9U1X1-F1
#
_entry.id   AF-A0A5J9U1X1-F1
#
_cell.length_a   1.000
_cell.length_b   1.000
_cell.length_c   1.000
_cell.angle_alpha   90.00
_cell.angle_beta   90.00
_cell.angle_gamma   90.00
#
_symmetry.space_group_name_H-M   'P 1'
#
loop_
_entity.id
_entity.type
_entity.pdbx_description
1 polymer ?
#
loop_
_entity_poly.entity_id
_entity_poly.type
_entity_poly.pdbx_seq_one_letter_code
_entity_poly.pdbx_strand_id
1 'polypeptide(L)'
;MSTPGLLDALTAALRADGAAGHHAAATVHSLLCVEAHRAAIGARRPLLAALGGLLRAAPNTRATKDALKALFGVALHPPNCAALVSLAVVQPLFALVMADGRAGMIEDVTAVIAQVAGCAESLDAFRWMSGVRILLDLVEPGGAGTPRARENAAAALLNLVVAGGERAVDEVVAVGGAEDAVRELAEDLAAIPRGKAKAEALLQALEGATAARRRDHRASFPTRCGFLCS
;
A
#
# COMPACT_ATOMS: atom_id res chain seq x y z
N MET A 1 -41.14 8.45 0.83
CA MET A 1 -39.91 8.64 0.05
C MET A 1 -38.77 8.77 1.05
N SER A 2 -37.98 7.71 1.26
CA SER A 2 -36.86 7.76 2.21
C SER A 2 -35.84 8.76 1.70
N THR A 3 -35.45 9.70 2.56
CA THR A 3 -34.24 10.49 2.37
C THR A 3 -33.09 9.54 2.02
N PRO A 4 -32.30 9.81 0.96
CA PRO A 4 -31.05 9.08 0.74
C PRO A 4 -30.26 9.10 2.05
N GLY A 5 -29.81 7.92 2.53
CA GLY A 5 -29.00 7.87 3.73
C GLY A 5 -27.77 8.77 3.58
N LEU A 6 -27.24 9.31 4.68
CA LEU A 6 -26.11 10.26 4.65
C LEU A 6 -24.98 9.82 3.69
N LEU A 7 -24.64 8.52 3.69
CA LEU A 7 -23.59 7.98 2.83
C LEU A 7 -23.97 7.98 1.33
N ASP A 8 -25.24 7.86 0.99
CA ASP A 8 -25.72 7.98 -0.40
C ASP A 8 -25.68 9.43 -0.87
N ALA A 9 -26.05 10.38 -0.01
CA ALA A 9 -25.92 11.80 -0.29
C ALA A 9 -24.45 12.21 -0.50
N LEU A 10 -23.54 11.76 0.38
CA LEU A 10 -22.10 11.98 0.22
C LEU A 10 -21.57 11.32 -1.06
N THR A 11 -22.06 10.13 -1.39
CA THR A 11 -21.69 9.40 -2.61
C THR A 11 -22.12 10.14 -3.87
N ALA A 12 -23.31 10.76 -3.87
CA ALA A 12 -23.76 11.62 -4.97
C ALA A 12 -22.91 12.89 -5.06
N ALA A 13 -22.62 13.53 -3.93
CA ALA A 13 -21.79 14.74 -3.89
C ALA A 13 -20.34 14.51 -4.35
N LEU A 14 -19.75 13.34 -4.06
CA LEU A 14 -18.43 12.94 -4.57
C LEU A 14 -18.38 12.84 -6.10
N ARG A 15 -19.51 12.53 -6.75
CA ARG A 15 -19.62 12.44 -8.22
C ARG A 15 -20.04 13.75 -8.88
N ALA A 16 -20.43 14.75 -8.09
CA ALA A 16 -20.83 16.04 -8.61
C ALA A 16 -19.58 16.86 -8.98
N ASP A 17 -19.69 17.64 -10.06
CA ASP A 17 -18.64 18.56 -10.48
C ASP A 17 -18.49 19.75 -9.52
N GLY A 18 -17.31 20.35 -9.51
CA GLY A 18 -17.01 21.55 -8.72
C GLY A 18 -16.69 21.26 -7.24
N ALA A 19 -17.06 22.18 -6.36
CA ALA A 19 -16.61 22.16 -4.95
C ALA A 19 -17.28 21.07 -4.09
N ALA A 20 -18.38 20.47 -4.56
CA ALA A 20 -19.11 19.45 -3.80
C ALA A 20 -18.24 18.21 -3.51
N GLY A 21 -17.41 17.79 -4.46
CA GLY A 21 -16.57 16.60 -4.32
C GLY A 21 -15.54 16.71 -3.19
N HIS A 22 -14.87 17.87 -3.04
CA HIS A 22 -13.86 18.02 -1.98
C HIS A 22 -14.50 18.11 -0.59
N HIS A 23 -15.64 18.80 -0.44
CA HIS A 23 -16.37 18.85 0.83
C HIS A 23 -16.85 17.46 1.24
N ALA A 24 -17.42 16.70 0.30
CA ALA A 24 -17.88 15.34 0.56
C ALA A 24 -16.71 14.42 0.97
N ALA A 25 -15.58 14.48 0.27
CA ALA A 25 -14.38 13.71 0.63
C ALA A 25 -13.87 14.07 2.03
N ALA A 26 -13.83 15.36 2.37
CA ALA A 26 -13.45 15.82 3.70
C ALA A 26 -14.42 15.33 4.79
N THR A 27 -15.73 15.39 4.56
CA THR A 27 -16.74 14.86 5.49
C THR A 27 -16.57 13.34 5.69
N VAL A 28 -16.38 12.58 4.61
CA VAL A 28 -16.10 11.14 4.71
C VAL A 28 -14.85 10.87 5.53
N HIS A 29 -13.76 11.62 5.29
CA HIS A 29 -12.54 11.51 6.10
C HIS A 29 -12.81 11.78 7.59
N SER A 30 -13.55 12.84 7.93
CA SER A 30 -13.92 13.13 9.31
C SER A 30 -14.72 12.00 9.97
N LEU A 31 -15.64 11.36 9.24
CA LEU A 31 -16.37 10.20 9.76
C LEU A 31 -15.43 9.01 10.01
N LEU A 32 -14.44 8.78 9.15
CA LEU A 32 -13.46 7.69 9.28
C LEU A 32 -12.43 7.88 10.40
N CYS A 33 -12.32 9.10 10.94
CA CYS A 33 -11.56 9.34 12.17
C CYS A 33 -12.18 8.61 13.38
N VAL A 34 -13.48 8.29 13.33
CA VAL A 34 -14.15 7.45 14.32
C VAL A 34 -14.05 5.99 13.88
N GLU A 35 -13.30 5.18 14.62
CA GLU A 35 -13.03 3.78 14.27
C GLU A 35 -14.31 2.95 14.06
N ALA A 36 -15.33 3.17 14.90
CA ALA A 36 -16.63 2.50 14.82
C ALA A 36 -17.36 2.70 13.47
N HIS A 37 -17.00 3.73 12.70
CA HIS A 37 -17.63 4.00 11.40
C HIS A 37 -16.92 3.29 10.22
N ARG A 38 -15.68 2.83 10.39
CA ARG A 38 -14.84 2.35 9.28
C ARG A 38 -15.41 1.11 8.59
N ALA A 39 -15.95 0.15 9.35
CA ALA A 39 -16.57 -1.04 8.79
C ALA A 39 -17.83 -0.71 7.97
N ALA A 40 -18.72 0.12 8.52
CA ALA A 40 -19.96 0.51 7.86
C ALA A 40 -19.71 1.35 6.59
N ILE A 41 -18.76 2.29 6.64
CA ILE A 41 -18.38 3.10 5.47
C ILE A 41 -17.68 2.24 4.42
N GLY A 42 -16.77 1.35 4.83
CA GLY A 42 -16.05 0.44 3.94
C GLY A 42 -16.96 -0.54 3.19
N ALA A 43 -18.10 -0.91 3.77
CA ALA A 43 -19.11 -1.73 3.08
C ALA A 43 -19.82 -0.98 1.93
N ARG A 44 -19.73 0.35 1.85
CA ARG A 44 -20.37 1.15 0.80
C ARG A 44 -19.50 1.22 -0.46
N ARG A 45 -19.51 0.15 -1.26
CA ARG A 45 -18.77 0.09 -2.54
C ARG A 45 -18.99 1.30 -3.46
N PRO A 46 -20.21 1.85 -3.62
CA PRO A 46 -20.42 3.04 -4.46
C PRO A 46 -19.68 4.28 -3.95
N LEU A 47 -19.52 4.42 -2.64
CA LEU A 47 -18.78 5.52 -2.01
C LEU A 47 -17.29 5.35 -2.27
N LEU A 48 -16.75 4.14 -2.03
CA LEU A 48 -15.35 3.82 -2.28
C LEU A 48 -14.96 4.02 -3.76
N ALA A 49 -15.83 3.60 -4.67
CA ALA A 49 -15.63 3.81 -6.11
C ALA A 49 -15.61 5.30 -6.48
N ALA A 50 -16.45 6.13 -5.84
CA ALA A 50 -16.46 7.57 -6.05
C ALA A 50 -15.16 8.23 -5.53
N LEU A 51 -14.66 7.82 -4.35
CA LEU A 51 -13.36 8.27 -3.84
C LEU A 51 -12.22 7.90 -4.79
N GLY A 52 -12.19 6.67 -5.31
CA GLY A 52 -11.21 6.24 -6.32
C GLY A 52 -11.33 7.02 -7.63
N GLY A 53 -12.55 7.45 -8.01
CA GLY A 53 -12.79 8.32 -9.15
C GLY A 53 -12.11 9.68 -9.02
N LEU A 54 -12.10 10.27 -7.82
CA LEU A 54 -11.42 11.55 -7.56
C LEU A 54 -9.89 11.49 -7.73
N LEU A 55 -9.28 10.31 -7.61
CA LEU A 55 -7.86 10.12 -7.89
C LEU A 55 -7.53 10.12 -9.39
N ARG A 56 -8.52 9.80 -10.24
CA ARG A 56 -8.38 9.80 -11.71
C ARG A 56 -8.67 11.15 -12.36
N ALA A 57 -9.25 12.09 -11.59
CA ALA A 57 -9.45 13.47 -12.03
C ALA A 57 -8.10 14.21 -12.13
N ALA A 58 -8.14 15.50 -12.49
CA ALA A 58 -6.93 16.32 -12.59
C ALA A 58 -6.08 16.20 -11.31
N PRO A 59 -4.77 15.89 -11.44
CA PRO A 59 -3.90 15.74 -10.29
C PRO A 59 -3.73 17.08 -9.54
N ASN A 60 -3.42 16.99 -8.25
CA ASN A 60 -3.15 18.13 -7.36
C ASN A 60 -4.35 19.06 -7.07
N THR A 61 -5.56 18.50 -7.04
CA THR A 61 -6.73 19.23 -6.53
C THR A 61 -6.90 19.02 -5.03
N ARG A 62 -7.59 19.94 -4.36
CA ARG A 62 -8.01 19.74 -2.96
C ARG A 62 -8.86 18.48 -2.80
N ALA A 63 -9.70 18.18 -3.79
CA ALA A 63 -10.52 16.97 -3.82
C ALA A 63 -9.65 15.70 -3.82
N THR A 64 -8.56 15.65 -4.60
CA THR A 64 -7.63 14.52 -4.60
C THR A 64 -6.98 14.33 -3.22
N LYS A 65 -6.50 15.41 -2.58
CA LYS A 65 -5.92 15.35 -1.23
C LYS A 65 -6.91 14.82 -0.18
N ASP A 66 -8.12 15.36 -0.18
CA ASP A 66 -9.15 14.92 0.76
C ASP A 66 -9.62 13.48 0.46
N ALA A 67 -9.64 13.06 -0.80
CA ALA A 67 -9.90 11.68 -1.20
C ALA A 67 -8.80 10.72 -0.71
N LEU A 68 -7.52 11.08 -0.82
CA LEU A 68 -6.41 10.28 -0.29
C LEU A 68 -6.53 10.09 1.23
N LYS A 69 -6.86 11.15 1.97
CA LYS A 69 -7.10 11.07 3.43
C LYS A 69 -8.29 10.17 3.78
N ALA A 70 -9.37 10.24 3.00
CA ALA A 70 -10.51 9.35 3.17
C ALA A 70 -10.12 7.90 2.88
N LEU A 71 -9.43 7.63 1.77
CA LEU A 71 -8.97 6.29 1.40
C LEU A 71 -8.00 5.70 2.42
N PHE A 72 -7.09 6.51 2.98
CA PHE A 72 -6.25 6.10 4.10
C PHE A 72 -7.11 5.65 5.29
N GLY A 73 -8.10 6.46 5.69
CA GLY A 73 -9.03 6.13 6.77
C GLY A 73 -9.85 4.86 6.54
N VAL A 74 -10.26 4.60 5.29
CA VAL A 74 -10.93 3.35 4.90
C VAL A 74 -9.98 2.16 5.07
N ALA A 75 -8.74 2.28 4.60
CA ALA A 75 -7.72 1.23 4.62
C ALA A 75 -7.14 0.97 6.03
N LEU A 76 -7.45 1.80 7.03
CA LEU A 76 -7.14 1.50 8.44
C LEU A 76 -7.95 0.33 9.00
N HIS A 77 -9.03 -0.09 8.33
CA HIS A 77 -9.77 -1.30 8.67
C HIS A 77 -9.41 -2.40 7.66
N PRO A 78 -8.59 -3.41 8.03
CA PRO A 78 -8.00 -4.36 7.08
C PRO A 78 -9.00 -5.06 6.14
N PRO A 79 -10.22 -5.46 6.57
CA PRO A 79 -11.22 -6.04 5.66
C PRO A 79 -11.63 -5.14 4.49
N ASN A 80 -11.45 -3.82 4.60
CA ASN A 80 -11.78 -2.88 3.52
C ASN A 80 -10.72 -2.86 2.41
N CYS A 81 -9.49 -3.30 2.66
CA CYS A 81 -8.40 -3.21 1.68
C CYS A 81 -8.71 -4.06 0.43
N ALA A 82 -9.25 -5.27 0.60
CA ALA A 82 -9.70 -6.11 -0.51
C ALA A 82 -10.79 -5.43 -1.36
N ALA A 83 -11.70 -4.68 -0.72
CA ALA A 83 -12.71 -3.91 -1.44
C ALA A 83 -12.08 -2.79 -2.28
N LEU A 84 -11.11 -2.04 -1.73
CA LEU A 84 -10.38 -1.00 -2.45
C LEU A 84 -9.61 -1.56 -3.66
N VAL A 85 -8.94 -2.71 -3.49
CA VAL A 85 -8.25 -3.41 -4.58
C VAL A 85 -9.23 -3.82 -5.67
N SER A 86 -10.37 -4.44 -5.30
CA SER A 86 -11.40 -4.89 -6.26
C SER A 86 -12.08 -3.75 -7.02
N LEU A 87 -11.99 -2.51 -6.50
CA LEU A 87 -12.50 -1.29 -7.14
C LEU A 87 -11.41 -0.57 -7.95
N ALA A 88 -10.27 -1.21 -8.19
CA ALA A 88 -9.14 -0.71 -8.95
C ALA A 88 -8.61 0.65 -8.43
N VAL A 89 -8.56 0.80 -7.10
CA VAL A 89 -7.97 2.01 -6.45
C VAL A 89 -6.44 2.01 -6.54
N VAL A 90 -5.81 0.84 -6.68
CA VAL A 90 -4.35 0.69 -6.78
C VAL A 90 -3.78 1.40 -8.02
N GLN A 91 -4.44 1.27 -9.17
CA GLN A 91 -3.98 1.86 -10.44
C GLN A 91 -3.80 3.39 -10.37
N PRO A 92 -4.80 4.19 -9.93
CA PRO A 92 -4.61 5.63 -9.83
C PRO A 92 -3.63 6.04 -8.73
N LEU A 93 -3.44 5.25 -7.66
CA LEU A 93 -2.42 5.54 -6.65
C LEU A 93 -1.01 5.49 -7.25
N PHE A 94 -0.67 4.41 -7.97
CA PHE A 94 0.63 4.32 -8.63
C PHE A 94 0.79 5.33 -9.77
N ALA A 95 -0.28 5.65 -10.50
CA ALA A 95 -0.24 6.73 -11.49
C ALA A 95 0.11 8.09 -10.86
N LEU A 96 -0.40 8.38 -9.65
CA LEU A 96 -0.06 9.60 -8.91
C LEU A 96 1.39 9.61 -8.42
N VAL A 97 1.96 8.46 -8.05
CA VAL A 97 3.39 8.34 -7.71
C VAL A 97 4.27 8.68 -8.92
N MET A 98 3.96 8.11 -10.08
CA MET A 98 4.76 8.26 -11.31
C MET A 98 4.67 9.63 -11.97
N ALA A 99 3.68 10.46 -11.62
CA ALA A 99 3.47 11.77 -12.23
C ALA A 99 4.49 12.85 -11.81
N ASP A 100 5.43 12.51 -10.91
CA ASP A 100 6.64 13.22 -10.45
C ASP A 100 6.51 14.72 -10.05
N GLY A 101 6.98 15.05 -8.84
CA GLY A 101 7.28 16.40 -8.29
C GLY A 101 6.17 17.46 -8.18
N ARG A 102 5.25 17.55 -9.12
CA ARG A 102 4.27 18.65 -9.23
C ARG A 102 3.05 18.50 -8.32
N ALA A 103 2.87 17.32 -7.73
CA ALA A 103 1.66 17.00 -6.98
C ALA A 103 1.72 17.39 -5.50
N GLY A 104 2.91 17.51 -4.88
CA GLY A 104 3.03 17.76 -3.44
C GLY A 104 2.19 16.81 -2.57
N MET A 105 1.99 15.58 -3.06
CA MET A 105 1.09 14.56 -2.49
C MET A 105 1.79 13.19 -2.36
N ILE A 106 3.08 13.08 -2.71
CA ILE A 106 3.78 11.79 -2.71
C ILE A 106 3.72 11.10 -1.34
N GLU A 107 3.79 11.87 -0.25
CA GLU A 107 3.65 11.37 1.12
C GLU A 107 2.24 10.82 1.39
N ASP A 108 1.19 11.55 0.99
CA ASP A 108 -0.20 11.13 1.16
C ASP A 108 -0.50 9.87 0.34
N VAL A 109 -0.03 9.82 -0.91
CA VAL A 109 -0.26 8.70 -1.83
C VAL A 109 0.46 7.44 -1.34
N THR A 110 1.74 7.56 -0.99
CA THR A 110 2.53 6.43 -0.47
C THR A 110 1.99 5.92 0.87
N ALA A 111 1.44 6.79 1.72
CA ALA A 111 0.76 6.38 2.94
C ALA A 111 -0.48 5.51 2.66
N VAL A 112 -1.29 5.87 1.65
CA VAL A 112 -2.44 5.04 1.24
C VAL A 112 -1.96 3.71 0.66
N ILE A 113 -0.94 3.72 -0.20
CA ILE A 113 -0.35 2.49 -0.77
C ILE A 113 0.13 1.56 0.33
N ALA A 114 0.81 2.08 1.35
CA ALA A 114 1.29 1.29 2.48
C ALA A 114 0.14 0.59 3.24
N GLN A 115 -0.99 1.27 3.43
CA GLN A 115 -2.15 0.65 4.07
C GLN A 115 -2.81 -0.41 3.19
N VAL A 116 -2.99 -0.12 1.89
CA VAL A 116 -3.62 -1.07 0.95
C VAL A 116 -2.77 -2.33 0.76
N ALA A 117 -1.44 -2.21 0.82
CA ALA A 117 -0.52 -3.35 0.72
C ALA A 117 -0.74 -4.44 1.79
N GLY A 118 -1.40 -4.11 2.90
CA GLY A 118 -1.68 -5.04 4.01
C GLY A 118 -2.79 -6.08 3.75
N CYS A 119 -3.14 -6.38 2.49
CA CYS A 119 -4.06 -7.46 2.13
C CYS A 119 -3.49 -8.33 1.01
N ALA A 120 -3.88 -9.61 0.97
CA ALA A 120 -3.32 -10.58 0.04
C ALA A 120 -3.64 -10.24 -1.43
N GLU A 121 -4.82 -9.65 -1.68
CA GLU A 121 -5.29 -9.24 -3.00
C GLU A 121 -4.41 -8.13 -3.62
N SER A 122 -3.70 -7.37 -2.79
CA SER A 122 -2.82 -6.30 -3.26
C SER A 122 -1.64 -6.79 -4.08
N LEU A 123 -1.15 -8.01 -3.86
CA LEU A 123 0.02 -8.53 -4.57
C LEU A 123 -0.18 -8.51 -6.08
N ASP A 124 -1.28 -9.08 -6.55
CA ASP A 124 -1.52 -9.16 -7.99
C ASP A 124 -1.78 -7.75 -8.54
N ALA A 125 -2.53 -6.90 -7.84
CA ALA A 125 -2.75 -5.50 -8.25
C ALA A 125 -1.45 -4.68 -8.33
N PHE A 126 -0.51 -4.90 -7.42
CA PHE A 126 0.79 -4.22 -7.41
C PHE A 126 1.66 -4.72 -8.57
N ARG A 127 1.65 -6.02 -8.87
CA ARG A 127 2.34 -6.60 -10.03
C ARG A 127 1.92 -5.94 -11.35
N TRP A 128 0.61 -5.80 -11.56
CA TRP A 128 0.06 -5.15 -12.75
C TRP A 128 0.58 -3.72 -12.93
N MET A 129 0.92 -3.03 -11.85
CA MET A 129 1.40 -1.65 -11.86
C MET A 129 2.93 -1.53 -11.82
N SER A 130 3.69 -2.64 -11.86
CA SER A 130 5.12 -2.65 -11.52
C SER A 130 5.41 -2.02 -10.14
N GLY A 131 4.43 -2.13 -9.22
CA GLY A 131 4.41 -1.39 -7.97
C GLY A 131 5.58 -1.71 -7.05
N VAL A 132 6.07 -2.95 -7.05
CA VAL A 132 7.25 -3.34 -6.25
C VAL A 132 8.50 -2.60 -6.71
N ARG A 133 8.75 -2.52 -8.02
CA ARG A 133 9.85 -1.72 -8.59
C ARG A 133 9.71 -0.25 -8.20
N ILE A 134 8.53 0.34 -8.40
CA ILE A 134 8.27 1.75 -8.07
C ILE A 134 8.53 2.04 -6.57
N LEU A 135 8.12 1.13 -5.69
CA LEU A 135 8.35 1.27 -4.25
C LEU A 135 9.82 1.11 -3.88
N LEU A 136 10.57 0.23 -4.56
CA LEU A 136 12.01 0.10 -4.36
C LEU A 136 12.77 1.34 -4.83
N ASP A 137 12.45 1.86 -6.01
CA ASP A 137 13.01 3.10 -6.54
C ASP A 137 12.73 4.30 -5.59
N LEU A 138 11.59 4.27 -4.89
CA LEU A 138 11.27 5.26 -3.84
C LEU A 138 12.09 5.07 -2.57
N VAL A 139 12.50 3.86 -2.21
CA VAL A 139 13.32 3.57 -1.02
C VAL A 139 14.79 3.96 -1.26
N GLU A 140 15.27 3.78 -2.49
CA GLU A 140 16.64 4.06 -2.89
C GLU A 140 17.08 5.49 -2.50
N PRO A 141 18.26 5.64 -1.89
CA PRO A 141 18.80 6.94 -1.54
C PRO A 141 19.13 7.75 -2.80
N GLY A 142 18.84 9.06 -2.75
CA GLY A 142 18.96 9.94 -3.91
C GLY A 142 17.80 9.83 -4.90
N GLY A 143 16.82 8.95 -4.67
CA GLY A 143 15.56 8.92 -5.39
C GLY A 143 14.71 10.19 -5.18
N ALA A 144 13.67 10.37 -5.99
CA ALA A 144 12.81 11.56 -5.97
C ALA A 144 11.87 11.68 -4.75
N GLY A 145 11.97 10.75 -3.78
CA GLY A 145 11.09 10.66 -2.61
C GLY A 145 11.53 11.51 -1.42
N THR A 146 10.57 12.06 -0.67
CA THR A 146 10.85 12.66 0.64
C THR A 146 11.21 11.57 1.67
N PRO A 147 11.86 11.90 2.80
CA PRO A 147 12.15 10.93 3.86
C PRO A 147 10.91 10.16 4.34
N ARG A 148 9.74 10.81 4.32
CA ARG A 148 8.47 10.19 4.71
C ARG A 148 7.90 9.29 3.61
N ALA A 149 8.06 9.65 2.34
CA ALA A 149 7.71 8.76 1.23
C ALA A 149 8.58 7.49 1.23
N ARG A 150 9.88 7.60 1.56
CA ARG A 150 10.79 6.46 1.77
C ARG A 150 10.31 5.53 2.88
N GLU A 151 9.96 6.09 4.05
CA GLU A 151 9.37 5.32 5.16
C GLU A 151 8.09 4.59 4.73
N ASN A 152 7.17 5.29 4.05
CA ASN A 152 5.92 4.71 3.59
C ASN A 152 6.16 3.60 2.54
N ALA A 153 7.13 3.77 1.65
CA ALA A 153 7.47 2.78 0.64
C ALA A 153 8.05 1.50 1.28
N ALA A 154 8.96 1.63 2.25
CA ALA A 154 9.45 0.51 3.03
C ALA A 154 8.31 -0.19 3.81
N ALA A 155 7.39 0.59 4.39
CA ALA A 155 6.20 0.04 5.05
C ALA A 155 5.26 -0.69 4.08
N ALA A 156 5.08 -0.20 2.86
CA ALA A 156 4.28 -0.85 1.83
C ALA A 156 4.87 -2.20 1.42
N LEU A 157 6.19 -2.25 1.17
CA LEU A 157 6.89 -3.49 0.85
C LEU A 157 6.81 -4.51 1.99
N LEU A 158 7.04 -4.08 3.24
CA LEU A 158 6.87 -4.93 4.42
C LEU A 158 5.45 -5.48 4.53
N ASN A 159 4.44 -4.62 4.44
CA ASN A 159 3.04 -5.02 4.54
C ASN A 159 2.66 -6.01 3.43
N LEU A 160 3.18 -5.80 2.22
CA LEU A 160 2.96 -6.70 1.10
C LEU A 160 3.59 -8.08 1.33
N VAL A 161 4.82 -8.14 1.83
CA VAL A 161 5.51 -9.39 2.19
C VAL A 161 4.77 -10.12 3.30
N VAL A 162 4.34 -9.42 4.35
CA VAL A 162 3.60 -10.01 5.47
C VAL A 162 2.24 -10.56 5.03
N ALA A 163 1.50 -9.82 4.19
CA ALA A 163 0.17 -10.22 3.75
C ALA A 163 0.17 -11.26 2.62
N GLY A 164 1.13 -11.16 1.70
CA GLY A 164 1.24 -12.03 0.52
C GLY A 164 2.15 -13.25 0.72
N GLY A 165 2.87 -13.33 1.84
CA GLY A 165 3.75 -14.45 2.18
C GLY A 165 4.82 -14.72 1.12
N GLU A 166 5.10 -15.99 0.85
CA GLU A 166 6.18 -16.40 -0.07
C GLU A 166 6.04 -15.81 -1.47
N ARG A 167 4.81 -15.70 -2.00
CA ARG A 167 4.57 -15.13 -3.34
C ARG A 167 4.99 -13.67 -3.42
N ALA A 168 4.84 -12.92 -2.33
CA ALA A 168 5.25 -11.52 -2.26
C ALA A 168 6.76 -11.39 -2.03
N VAL A 169 7.36 -12.30 -1.24
CA VAL A 169 8.84 -12.38 -1.11
C VAL A 169 9.47 -12.63 -2.47
N ASP A 170 8.97 -13.60 -3.23
CA ASP A 170 9.46 -13.89 -4.58
C ASP A 170 9.40 -12.67 -5.49
N GLU A 171 8.31 -11.92 -5.42
CA GLU A 171 8.16 -10.71 -6.22
C GLU A 171 9.23 -9.67 -5.87
N VAL A 172 9.41 -9.39 -4.58
CA VAL A 172 10.39 -8.41 -4.10
C VAL A 172 11.82 -8.82 -4.47
N VAL A 173 12.16 -10.10 -4.31
CA VAL A 173 13.48 -10.62 -4.66
C VAL A 173 13.71 -10.62 -6.18
N ALA A 174 12.69 -10.96 -6.97
CA ALA A 174 12.78 -11.03 -8.43
C ALA A 174 13.05 -9.67 -9.10
N VAL A 175 12.63 -8.57 -8.48
CA VAL A 175 12.96 -7.22 -8.97
C VAL A 175 14.46 -6.94 -8.90
N GLY A 176 15.18 -7.56 -7.95
CA GLY A 176 16.61 -7.37 -7.72
C GLY A 176 16.93 -6.05 -7.01
N GLY A 177 18.04 -6.00 -6.27
CA GLY A 177 18.49 -4.81 -5.53
C GLY A 177 17.68 -4.48 -4.27
N ALA A 178 16.60 -5.21 -4.00
CA ALA A 178 15.72 -4.94 -2.86
C ALA A 178 16.44 -4.99 -1.50
N GLU A 179 17.26 -6.02 -1.27
CA GLU A 179 18.00 -6.15 -0.01
C GLU A 179 18.98 -5.00 0.20
N ASP A 180 19.69 -4.57 -0.85
CA ASP A 180 20.68 -3.50 -0.77
C ASP A 180 20.01 -2.14 -0.52
N ALA A 181 18.97 -1.81 -1.30
CA ALA A 181 18.23 -0.56 -1.12
C ALA A 181 17.60 -0.44 0.28
N VAL A 182 17.03 -1.55 0.79
CA VAL A 182 16.41 -1.58 2.12
C VAL A 182 17.47 -1.52 3.23
N ARG A 183 18.60 -2.22 3.07
CA ARG A 183 19.73 -2.16 4.02
C ARG A 183 20.31 -0.76 4.11
N GLU A 184 20.48 -0.10 2.97
CA GLU A 184 20.96 1.28 2.94
C GLU A 184 20.00 2.22 3.68
N LEU A 185 18.68 2.07 3.52
CA LEU A 185 17.70 2.84 4.30
C LEU A 185 17.78 2.56 5.81
N ALA A 186 18.04 1.32 6.22
CA ALA A 186 18.21 0.96 7.63
C ALA A 186 19.45 1.63 8.25
N GLU A 187 20.53 1.71 7.48
CA GLU A 187 21.83 2.26 7.90
C GLU A 187 21.93 3.80 7.72
N ASP A 188 21.09 4.40 6.88
CA ASP A 188 21.08 5.83 6.56
C ASP A 188 20.89 6.71 7.81
N LEU A 189 21.93 7.45 8.21
CA LEU A 189 21.91 8.32 9.39
C LEU A 189 20.87 9.45 9.32
N ALA A 190 20.46 9.87 8.12
CA ALA A 190 19.47 10.92 7.90
C ALA A 190 18.03 10.38 7.79
N ALA A 191 17.83 9.05 7.75
CA ALA A 191 16.51 8.44 7.66
C ALA A 191 15.70 8.55 8.96
N ILE A 192 14.38 8.61 8.82
CA ILE A 192 13.44 8.68 9.94
C ILE A 192 13.50 7.36 10.74
N PRO A 193 13.50 7.38 12.09
CA PRO A 193 13.60 6.16 12.91
C PRO A 193 12.55 5.08 12.59
N ARG A 194 11.33 5.50 12.25
CA ARG A 194 10.27 4.58 11.82
C ARG A 194 10.59 3.92 10.48
N GLY A 195 11.14 4.67 9.53
CA GLY A 195 11.61 4.14 8.24
C GLY A 195 12.67 3.07 8.44
N LYS A 196 13.64 3.31 9.32
CA LYS A 196 14.68 2.32 9.69
C LYS A 196 14.08 1.05 10.26
N ALA A 197 13.20 1.17 11.25
CA ALA A 197 12.54 0.02 11.87
C ALA A 197 11.72 -0.80 10.86
N LYS A 198 11.10 -0.15 9.85
CA LYS A 198 10.38 -0.84 8.77
C LYS A 198 11.33 -1.54 7.80
N ALA A 199 12.47 -0.92 7.49
CA ALA A 199 13.50 -1.51 6.66
C ALA A 199 14.13 -2.75 7.32
N GLU A 200 14.48 -2.66 8.60
CA GLU A 200 14.99 -3.79 9.40
C GLU A 200 14.00 -4.96 9.44
N ALA A 201 12.72 -4.67 9.70
CA ALA A 201 11.68 -5.69 9.71
C ALA A 201 11.48 -6.34 8.32
N LEU A 202 11.63 -5.57 7.25
CA LEU A 202 11.55 -6.10 5.88
C LEU A 202 12.73 -7.03 5.58
N LEU A 203 13.96 -6.66 5.93
CA LEU A 203 15.13 -7.53 5.79
C LEU A 203 14.93 -8.86 6.53
N GLN A 204 14.48 -8.81 7.78
CA GLN A 204 14.20 -10.00 8.57
C GLN A 204 13.13 -10.90 7.92
N ALA A 205 12.09 -10.31 7.31
CA ALA A 205 11.05 -11.06 6.63
C ALA A 205 11.58 -11.76 5.36
N LEU A 206 12.42 -11.07 4.57
CA LEU A 206 13.06 -11.64 3.37
C LEU A 206 14.03 -12.77 3.74
N GLU A 207 14.89 -12.55 4.74
CA GLU A 207 15.82 -13.56 5.25
C GLU A 207 15.08 -14.78 5.83
N GLY A 208 14.05 -14.55 6.65
CA GLY A 208 13.25 -15.60 7.26
C GLY A 208 12.59 -16.52 6.22
N ALA A 209 12.07 -15.95 5.14
CA ALA A 209 11.51 -16.72 4.02
C ALA A 209 12.57 -17.54 3.27
N THR A 210 13.77 -17.00 3.06
CA THR A 210 14.86 -17.75 2.44
C THR A 210 15.33 -18.92 3.32
N ALA A 211 15.36 -18.73 4.64
CA ALA A 211 15.71 -19.76 5.61
C ALA A 211 14.66 -20.88 5.67
N ALA A 212 13.37 -20.53 5.60
CA ALA A 212 12.28 -21.49 5.52
C ALA A 212 12.42 -22.39 4.27
N ARG A 213 12.73 -21.81 3.11
CA ARG A 213 12.96 -22.57 1.87
C ARG A 213 14.12 -23.55 1.96
N ARG A 214 15.24 -23.15 2.57
CA ARG A 214 16.39 -24.04 2.77
C ARG A 214 16.03 -25.23 3.67
N ARG A 215 15.16 -25.03 4.67
CA ARG A 215 14.67 -26.11 5.53
C ARG A 215 13.74 -27.06 4.76
N ASP A 216 12.82 -26.52 3.96
CA ASP A 216 11.90 -27.35 3.16
C ASP A 216 12.61 -28.15 2.06
N HIS A 217 13.60 -27.56 1.40
CA HIS A 217 14.46 -28.29 0.45
C HIS A 217 15.25 -29.42 1.15
N ARG A 218 15.80 -29.16 2.33
CA ARG A 218 16.52 -30.17 3.12
C ARG A 218 15.58 -31.27 3.65
N ALA A 219 14.33 -30.94 3.95
CA ALA A 219 13.31 -31.90 4.37
C ALA A 219 12.77 -32.76 3.22
N SER A 220 12.65 -32.19 2.01
CA SER A 220 12.24 -32.94 0.80
C SER A 220 13.33 -33.85 0.24
N PHE A 221 14.61 -33.54 0.49
CA PHE A 221 15.75 -34.39 0.11
C PHE A 221 16.53 -34.82 1.35
N PRO A 222 16.02 -35.76 2.17
CA PRO A 222 16.82 -36.35 3.21
C PRO A 222 17.98 -37.09 2.54
N THR A 223 19.21 -36.63 2.77
CA THR A 223 20.44 -37.32 2.38
C THR A 223 20.30 -38.80 2.76
N ARG A 224 20.17 -39.69 1.77
CA ARG A 224 20.36 -41.14 1.93
C ARG A 224 21.85 -41.37 2.25
N CYS A 225 22.22 -41.12 3.50
CA CYS A 225 23.49 -41.55 4.06
C CYS A 225 23.18 -42.55 5.16
N GLY A 226 23.49 -43.82 4.88
CA GLY A 226 23.38 -44.91 5.84
C GLY A 226 22.77 -46.15 5.20
N PHE A 227 23.58 -46.93 4.49
CA PHE A 227 23.66 -48.40 4.60
C PHE A 227 24.64 -48.92 3.53
N LEU A 228 25.93 -48.89 3.87
CA LEU A 228 26.95 -49.77 3.31
C LEU A 228 28.02 -49.95 4.40
N CYS A 229 27.80 -50.95 5.24
CA CYS A 229 28.84 -51.66 5.99
C CYS A 229 28.22 -52.89 6.67
N SER A 230 28.17 -54.00 5.94
CA SER A 230 28.40 -55.37 6.39
C SER A 230 28.52 -56.27 5.15
#